data_AF-A0AAN8FCB2-F1
#
_entry.id   AF-A0AAN8FCB2-F1
#
_cell.length_a   1.000
_cell.length_b   1.000
_cell.length_c   1.000
_cell.angle_alpha   90.00
_cell.angle_beta   90.00
_cell.angle_gamma   90.00
#
_symmetry.space_group_name_H-M   'P 1'
#
loop_
_entity.id
_entity.type
_entity.pdbx_description
1 polymer ?
#
loop_
_entity_poly.entity_id
_entity_poly.type
_entity_poly.pdbx_seq_one_letter_code
_entity_poly.pdbx_strand_id
1 'polypeptide(L)'
;MFHVIIGSVIFIHANIDDLWKLDNGVRQVTGAQGTAGLFTTFPTSYMSTWGSLLDQVAMTFGANGGFAINPARDLGPRLFVLCAGYGWQVFSAYGFYFWIPIVGPLIGAVLGAWIYKLFVGLHGLNEELEVSSKGYNVSLPVYTSGDSHIKTRGD
;
A
#
# COMPACT_ATOMS: atom_id res chain seq x y z
N MET A 1 -15.75 -10.51 -19.33
CA MET A 1 -15.79 -11.91 -18.84
C MET A 1 -16.08 -12.91 -19.97
N PHE A 2 -17.25 -12.87 -20.62
CA PHE A 2 -17.60 -13.81 -21.71
C PHE A 2 -16.58 -13.90 -22.84
N HIS A 3 -16.03 -12.76 -23.29
CA HIS A 3 -15.02 -12.74 -24.36
C HIS A 3 -13.71 -13.44 -23.97
N VAL A 4 -13.30 -13.37 -22.70
CA VAL A 4 -12.08 -14.04 -22.21
C VAL A 4 -12.28 -15.55 -22.21
N ILE A 5 -13.47 -16.01 -21.79
CA ILE A 5 -13.82 -17.44 -21.82
C ILE A 5 -13.80 -17.97 -23.25
N ILE A 6 -14.44 -17.25 -24.18
CA ILE A 6 -14.46 -17.62 -25.60
C ILE A 6 -13.04 -17.62 -26.17
N GLY A 7 -12.22 -16.62 -25.85
CA GLY A 7 -10.82 -16.55 -26.24
C GLY A 7 -10.00 -17.74 -25.76
N SER A 8 -10.14 -18.12 -24.48
CA SER A 8 -9.47 -19.31 -23.92
C SER A 8 -9.92 -20.61 -24.59
N VAL A 9 -11.21 -20.74 -24.90
CA VAL A 9 -11.75 -21.90 -25.62
C VAL A 9 -11.14 -21.98 -27.02
N ILE A 10 -11.13 -20.87 -27.77
CA ILE A 10 -10.54 -20.81 -29.11
C ILE A 10 -9.06 -21.18 -29.05
N PHE A 11 -8.31 -20.65 -28.08
CA PHE A 11 -6.89 -20.95 -27.93
C PHE A 11 -6.63 -22.44 -27.67
N ILE A 12 -7.40 -23.08 -26.79
CA ILE A 12 -7.27 -24.54 -26.52
C ILE A 12 -7.53 -25.35 -27.79
N HIS A 13 -8.57 -25.00 -28.55
CA HIS A 13 -8.91 -25.73 -29.76
C HIS A 13 -7.87 -25.53 -30.86
N ALA A 14 -7.35 -24.31 -31.01
CA ALA A 14 -6.34 -23.99 -32.02
C ALA A 14 -4.98 -24.65 -31.74
N ASN A 15 -4.64 -24.90 -30.47
CA ASN A 15 -3.33 -25.41 -30.06
C ASN A 15 -3.41 -26.78 -29.38
N ILE A 16 -4.45 -27.56 -29.68
CA ILE A 16 -4.71 -28.82 -28.98
C ILE A 16 -3.51 -29.77 -29.09
N ASP A 17 -2.93 -29.92 -30.28
CA ASP A 17 -1.82 -30.83 -30.57
C ASP A 17 -0.53 -30.45 -29.85
N ASP A 18 -0.24 -29.14 -29.74
CA ASP A 18 0.96 -28.66 -29.06
C ASP A 18 0.83 -28.81 -27.55
N LEU A 19 -0.37 -28.62 -27.00
CA LEU A 19 -0.64 -28.92 -25.61
C LEU A 19 -0.48 -30.43 -25.33
N TRP A 20 -0.94 -31.30 -26.25
CA TRP A 20 -0.74 -32.76 -26.14
C TRP A 20 0.75 -33.15 -26.11
N LYS A 21 1.60 -32.50 -26.92
CA LYS A 21 3.05 -32.74 -26.91
C LYS A 21 3.71 -32.28 -25.60
N LEU A 22 3.19 -31.21 -24.99
CA LEU A 22 3.81 -30.58 -23.82
C LEU A 22 3.48 -31.31 -22.50
N ASP A 23 2.22 -31.72 -22.32
CA ASP A 23 1.75 -32.37 -21.08
C ASP A 23 1.40 -33.85 -21.24
N ASN A 24 1.74 -34.45 -22.38
CA ASN A 24 1.45 -35.84 -22.73
C ASN A 24 -0.05 -36.19 -22.64
N GLY A 25 -0.93 -35.19 -22.81
CA GLY A 25 -2.37 -35.35 -22.71
C GLY A 25 -2.95 -35.21 -21.31
N VAL A 26 -2.12 -35.02 -20.28
CA VAL A 26 -2.57 -34.86 -18.89
C VAL A 26 -2.52 -33.39 -18.52
N ARG A 27 -3.68 -32.74 -18.46
CA ARG A 27 -3.78 -31.32 -18.10
C ARG A 27 -3.42 -31.11 -16.62
N GLN A 28 -2.32 -30.42 -16.35
CA GLN A 28 -1.81 -30.18 -15.01
C GLN A 28 -1.79 -28.70 -14.67
N VAL A 29 -1.94 -28.40 -13.37
CA VAL A 29 -1.90 -27.03 -12.85
C VAL A 29 -0.50 -26.65 -12.37
N THR A 30 0.25 -27.61 -11.82
CA THR A 30 1.58 -27.42 -11.22
C THR A 30 2.58 -28.41 -11.81
N GLY A 31 3.86 -28.22 -11.50
CA GLY A 31 4.94 -29.09 -11.98
C GLY A 31 5.54 -28.64 -13.32
N ALA A 32 6.53 -29.38 -13.81
CA ALA A 32 7.28 -29.03 -15.02
C ALA A 32 6.43 -29.05 -16.30
N GLN A 33 5.29 -29.75 -16.28
CA GLN A 33 4.34 -29.87 -17.40
C GLN A 33 3.01 -29.15 -17.12
N GLY A 34 2.97 -28.20 -16.18
CA GLY A 34 1.75 -27.46 -15.86
C GLY A 34 1.31 -26.53 -17.00
N THR A 35 0.16 -26.81 -17.61
CA THR A 35 -0.42 -26.06 -18.74
C THR A 35 -1.44 -25.00 -18.34
N ALA A 36 -1.97 -25.07 -17.11
CA ALA A 36 -2.96 -24.10 -16.62
C ALA A 36 -2.41 -22.65 -16.54
N GLY A 37 -1.09 -22.50 -16.35
CA GLY A 37 -0.38 -21.22 -16.30
C GLY A 37 -0.54 -20.35 -17.56
N LEU A 38 -0.92 -20.95 -18.69
CA LEU A 38 -1.17 -20.25 -19.95
C LEU A 38 -2.44 -19.39 -19.92
N PHE A 39 -3.40 -19.73 -19.06
CA PHE A 39 -4.71 -19.07 -19.00
C PHE A 39 -4.90 -18.23 -17.75
N THR A 40 -4.17 -18.55 -16.69
CA THR A 40 -4.22 -17.84 -15.41
C THR A 40 -2.89 -17.92 -14.70
N THR A 41 -2.60 -16.91 -13.89
CA THR A 41 -1.39 -16.87 -13.08
C THR A 41 -1.60 -17.63 -11.77
N PHE A 42 -0.58 -18.37 -11.35
CA PHE A 42 -0.53 -19.04 -10.05
C PHE A 42 0.69 -18.57 -9.26
N PRO A 43 0.60 -18.45 -7.93
CA PRO A 43 1.76 -18.10 -7.10
C PRO A 43 2.77 -19.25 -7.06
N THR A 44 4.03 -18.93 -6.75
CA THR A 44 5.09 -19.92 -6.57
C THR A 44 4.85 -20.74 -5.29
N SER A 45 5.39 -21.96 -5.24
CA SER A 45 5.13 -22.92 -4.13
C SER A 45 5.59 -22.45 -2.75
N TYR A 46 6.49 -21.49 -2.69
CA TYR A 46 7.00 -20.90 -1.44
C TYR A 46 6.32 -19.58 -1.07
N MET A 47 5.40 -19.07 -1.90
CA MET A 47 4.72 -17.81 -1.65
C MET A 47 3.37 -18.06 -0.96
N SER A 48 3.14 -17.40 0.17
CA SER A 48 1.86 -17.50 0.87
C SER A 48 0.77 -16.72 0.14
N THR A 49 -0.49 -17.06 0.42
CA THR A 49 -1.64 -16.29 -0.10
C THR A 49 -1.56 -14.81 0.28
N TRP A 50 -1.18 -14.52 1.53
CA TRP A 50 -0.96 -13.16 2.00
C TRP A 50 0.22 -12.48 1.31
N GLY A 51 1.32 -13.20 1.09
CA GLY A 51 2.46 -12.70 0.31
C GLY A 51 2.05 -12.35 -1.11
N SER A 52 1.24 -13.18 -1.75
CA SER A 52 0.75 -12.97 -3.13
C SER A 52 -0.22 -11.79 -3.22
N LEU A 53 -1.06 -11.59 -2.21
CA LEU A 53 -1.94 -10.41 -2.15
C LEU A 53 -1.13 -9.13 -2.04
N LEU A 54 -0.17 -9.11 -1.11
CA LEU A 54 0.71 -7.97 -0.91
C LEU A 54 1.54 -7.70 -2.16
N ASP A 55 2.09 -8.72 -2.80
CA ASP A 55 2.82 -8.62 -4.07
C ASP A 55 1.97 -8.00 -5.19
N GLN A 56 0.71 -8.42 -5.35
CA GLN A 56 -0.15 -7.89 -6.40
C GLN A 56 -0.58 -6.44 -6.17
N VAL A 57 -0.91 -6.08 -4.92
CA VAL A 57 -1.16 -4.69 -4.52
C VAL A 57 0.11 -3.87 -4.74
N ALA A 58 1.25 -4.41 -4.30
CA ALA A 58 2.54 -3.81 -4.48
C ALA A 58 2.80 -3.53 -5.97
N MET A 59 2.80 -4.53 -6.84
CA MET A 59 3.09 -4.35 -8.26
C MET A 59 2.15 -3.34 -8.93
N THR A 60 0.87 -3.33 -8.57
CA THR A 60 -0.13 -2.40 -9.14
C THR A 60 0.16 -0.93 -8.76
N PHE A 61 0.50 -0.66 -7.50
CA PHE A 61 0.72 0.71 -7.02
C PHE A 61 2.20 1.15 -7.10
N GLY A 62 3.13 0.20 -7.07
CA GLY A 62 4.56 0.41 -7.06
C GLY A 62 5.21 0.45 -8.44
N ALA A 63 4.65 -0.21 -9.46
CA ALA A 63 5.25 -0.22 -10.80
C ALA A 63 5.36 1.18 -11.43
N ASN A 64 4.51 2.12 -11.03
CA ASN A 64 4.51 3.49 -11.55
C ASN A 64 5.55 4.42 -10.87
N GLY A 65 6.01 4.10 -9.64
CA GLY A 65 6.80 5.04 -8.83
C GLY A 65 7.65 4.43 -7.70
N GLY A 66 7.87 3.11 -7.71
CA GLY A 66 8.84 2.40 -6.87
C GLY A 66 8.57 2.40 -5.36
N PHE A 67 7.33 2.67 -4.90
CA PHE A 67 7.00 2.87 -3.48
C PHE A 67 7.84 3.96 -2.82
N ALA A 68 7.97 5.08 -3.50
CA ALA A 68 8.39 6.33 -2.93
C ALA A 68 7.37 6.87 -1.91
N ILE A 69 7.09 6.10 -0.85
CA ILE A 69 6.11 6.40 0.22
C ILE A 69 6.79 7.14 1.38
N ASN A 70 8.12 7.09 1.45
CA ASN A 70 8.86 7.69 2.55
C ASN A 70 9.99 8.57 1.99
N PRO A 71 9.98 9.88 2.28
CA PRO A 71 11.05 10.79 1.88
C PRO A 71 12.46 10.29 2.25
N ALA A 72 12.62 9.65 3.41
CA ALA A 72 13.91 9.11 3.86
C ALA A 72 14.36 7.87 3.06
N ARG A 73 13.41 7.07 2.57
CA ARG A 73 13.66 5.84 1.77
C ARG A 73 14.11 6.14 0.34
N ASP A 74 13.97 7.38 -0.11
CA ASP A 74 14.41 7.85 -1.43
C ASP A 74 15.58 8.84 -1.33
N LEU A 75 15.53 9.81 -0.41
CA LEU A 75 16.61 10.81 -0.26
C LEU A 75 17.93 10.21 0.25
N GLY A 76 17.88 9.27 1.20
CA GLY A 76 19.08 8.64 1.77
C GLY A 76 19.91 7.89 0.72
N PRO A 77 19.32 6.95 -0.03
CA PRO A 77 20.00 6.29 -1.14
C PRO A 77 20.47 7.26 -2.24
N ARG A 78 19.71 8.32 -2.56
CA ARG A 78 20.14 9.35 -3.53
C ARG A 78 21.39 10.09 -3.10
N LEU A 79 21.47 10.51 -1.83
CA LEU A 79 22.66 11.15 -1.29
C LEU A 79 23.86 10.20 -1.30
N PHE A 80 23.65 8.93 -0.97
CA PHE A 80 24.71 7.91 -1.03
C PHE A 80 25.27 7.75 -2.45
N VAL A 81 24.41 7.59 -3.47
CA VAL A 81 24.89 7.43 -4.85
C VAL A 81 25.50 8.72 -5.42
N LEU A 82 25.04 9.90 -4.98
CA LEU A 82 25.70 11.16 -5.29
C LEU A 82 27.14 11.16 -4.76
N CYS A 83 27.34 10.78 -3.51
CA CYS A 83 28.67 10.67 -2.88
C CYS A 83 29.52 9.55 -3.49
N ALA A 84 28.89 8.47 -3.97
CA ALA A 84 29.57 7.37 -4.67
C ALA A 84 30.01 7.72 -6.10
N GLY A 85 29.81 8.98 -6.54
CA GLY A 85 30.31 9.48 -7.81
C GLY A 85 29.36 9.38 -8.99
N TYR A 86 28.08 9.02 -8.76
CA TYR A 86 27.06 8.95 -9.84
C TYR A 86 26.63 10.36 -10.34
N GLY A 87 27.11 11.43 -9.68
CA GLY A 87 26.98 12.80 -10.15
C GLY A 87 25.58 13.41 -9.94
N TRP A 88 25.41 14.66 -10.39
CA TRP A 88 24.18 15.44 -10.17
C TRP A 88 22.93 14.87 -10.87
N GLN A 89 23.14 13.95 -11.82
CA GLN A 89 22.06 13.28 -12.55
C GLN A 89 21.07 12.55 -11.64
N VAL A 90 21.50 12.17 -10.43
CA VAL A 90 20.65 11.58 -9.38
C VAL A 90 19.47 12.48 -8.98
N PHE A 91 19.64 13.80 -9.08
CA PHE A 91 18.62 14.80 -8.76
C PHE A 91 17.98 15.44 -10.00
N SER A 92 18.64 15.40 -11.16
CA SER A 92 18.09 16.00 -12.39
C SER A 92 17.39 15.01 -13.34
N ALA A 93 17.49 13.69 -13.12
CA ALA A 93 16.89 12.68 -13.98
C ALA A 93 15.34 12.76 -14.02
N TYR A 94 14.79 12.40 -15.18
CA TYR A 94 13.35 12.32 -15.45
C TYR A 94 12.57 13.59 -15.06
N GLY A 95 13.11 14.76 -15.42
CA GLY A 95 12.46 16.04 -15.14
C GLY A 95 12.42 16.38 -13.65
N PHE A 96 13.54 16.16 -12.94
CA PHE A 96 13.67 16.40 -11.50
C PHE A 96 12.73 15.54 -10.65
N TYR A 97 12.55 14.27 -10.97
CA TYR A 97 11.62 13.37 -10.26
C TYR A 97 11.86 13.29 -8.74
N PHE A 98 13.08 13.57 -8.25
CA PHE A 98 13.48 13.43 -6.84
C PHE A 98 12.56 14.13 -5.82
N TRP A 99 11.87 15.21 -6.20
CA TRP A 99 11.00 15.94 -5.27
C TRP A 99 9.65 15.25 -5.08
N ILE A 100 9.19 14.45 -6.04
CA ILE A 100 7.89 13.77 -6.00
C ILE A 100 7.84 12.75 -4.84
N PRO A 101 8.85 11.87 -4.67
CA PRO A 101 9.00 11.00 -3.49
C PRO A 101 9.07 11.71 -2.13
N ILE A 102 9.37 13.01 -2.11
CA ILE A 102 9.50 13.79 -0.88
C ILE A 102 8.17 14.47 -0.58
N VAL A 103 7.62 15.23 -1.54
CA VAL A 103 6.42 16.05 -1.34
C VAL A 103 5.14 15.21 -1.45
N GLY A 104 5.10 14.27 -2.40
CA GLY A 104 3.93 13.41 -2.65
C GLY A 104 3.46 12.67 -1.40
N PRO A 105 4.35 11.95 -0.68
CA PRO A 105 3.96 11.27 0.55
C PRO A 105 3.58 12.18 1.70
N LEU A 106 4.20 13.36 1.83
CA LEU A 106 3.83 14.32 2.89
C LEU A 106 2.40 14.83 2.70
N ILE A 107 2.05 15.22 1.47
CA ILE A 107 0.69 15.65 1.14
C ILE A 107 -0.29 14.47 1.28
N GLY A 108 0.08 13.29 0.75
CA GLY A 108 -0.73 12.08 0.81
C GLY A 108 -1.01 11.63 2.25
N ALA A 109 -0.04 11.73 3.15
CA ALA A 109 -0.20 11.40 4.57
C ALA A 109 -1.20 12.34 5.26
N VAL A 110 -1.12 13.65 5.00
CA VAL A 110 -2.06 14.63 5.57
C VAL A 110 -3.48 14.38 5.05
N LEU A 111 -3.65 14.21 3.74
CA LEU A 111 -4.96 13.94 3.13
C LEU A 111 -5.53 12.59 3.59
N GLY A 112 -4.69 11.55 3.66
CA GLY A 112 -5.09 10.23 4.15
C GLY A 112 -5.55 10.27 5.61
N ALA A 113 -4.84 11.01 6.47
CA ALA A 113 -5.25 11.20 7.87
C ALA A 113 -6.58 11.96 7.98
N TRP A 114 -6.81 12.95 7.13
CA TRP A 114 -8.09 13.68 7.07
C TRP A 114 -9.24 12.79 6.63
N ILE A 115 -9.04 11.97 5.58
CA ILE A 115 -10.03 11.02 5.11
C ILE A 115 -10.32 9.97 6.18
N TYR A 116 -9.29 9.45 6.86
CA TYR A 116 -9.47 8.53 7.98
C TYR A 116 -10.33 9.15 9.09
N LYS A 117 -10.01 10.38 9.52
CA LYS A 117 -10.80 11.10 10.53
C LYS A 117 -12.24 11.34 10.09
N LEU A 118 -12.47 11.68 8.82
CA LEU A 118 -13.82 11.86 8.29
C LEU A 118 -14.60 10.55 8.38
N PHE A 119 -14.08 9.46 7.84
CA PHE A 119 -14.81 8.20 7.77
C PHE A 119 -14.96 7.52 9.13
N VAL A 120 -13.93 7.51 9.97
CA VAL A 120 -13.99 6.90 11.31
C VAL A 120 -14.73 7.80 12.30
N GLY A 121 -14.52 9.11 12.25
CA GLY A 121 -15.23 10.07 13.10
C GLY A 121 -16.74 10.11 12.82
N LEU A 122 -17.16 9.89 11.57
CA LEU A 122 -18.58 9.73 11.22
C LEU A 122 -19.23 8.47 11.81
N HIS A 123 -18.44 7.45 12.18
CA HIS A 123 -18.94 6.22 12.80
C HIS A 123 -18.99 6.29 14.34
N GLY A 124 -18.77 7.46 14.94
CA GLY A 124 -19.13 7.74 16.34
C GLY A 124 -18.32 6.98 17.40
N LEU A 125 -17.12 6.48 17.07
CA LEU A 125 -16.17 6.04 18.08
C LEU A 125 -15.64 7.28 18.79
N ASN A 126 -16.26 7.64 19.90
CA ASN A 126 -15.75 8.65 20.82
C ASN A 126 -14.44 8.10 21.40
N GLU A 127 -13.31 8.38 20.75
CA GLU A 127 -12.01 8.24 21.39
C GLU A 127 -11.99 9.26 22.54
N GLU A 128 -12.22 8.80 23.77
CA GLU A 128 -11.62 9.46 24.93
C GLU A 128 -10.11 9.41 24.69
N LEU A 129 -9.57 10.52 24.19
CA LEU A 129 -8.13 10.72 24.03
C LEU A 129 -7.53 10.72 25.44
N GLU A 130 -7.23 9.54 25.99
CA GLU A 130 -6.24 9.40 27.04
C GLU A 130 -4.89 9.75 26.41
N VAL A 131 -4.57 11.05 26.38
CA VAL A 131 -3.19 11.50 26.27
C VAL A 131 -2.51 11.02 27.53
N SER A 132 -1.99 9.79 27.49
CA SER A 132 -1.06 9.26 28.48
C SER A 132 0.26 10.04 28.34
N SER A 133 0.23 11.29 28.82
CA SER A 133 1.42 12.05 29.13
C SER A 133 2.08 11.29 30.27
N LYS A 134 3.24 10.68 29.98
CA LYS A 134 4.11 10.03 30.96
C LYS A 134 4.06 10.76 32.32
N GLY A 135 3.34 10.17 33.27
CA GLY A 135 3.55 10.36 34.70
C GLY A 135 3.03 11.64 35.38
N TYR A 136 2.05 12.36 34.84
CA TYR A 136 1.40 13.45 35.59
C TYR A 136 -0.11 13.24 35.71
N ASN A 137 -0.56 12.96 36.93
CA ASN A 137 -1.98 12.92 37.29
C ASN A 137 -2.49 14.36 37.36
N VAL A 138 -3.00 14.87 36.24
CA VAL A 138 -3.68 16.16 36.22
C VAL A 138 -5.18 15.90 36.08
N SER A 139 -5.89 15.96 37.20
CA SER A 139 -7.35 15.98 37.23
C SER A 139 -7.81 17.41 36.92
N LEU A 140 -8.17 17.67 35.67
CA LEU A 140 -8.78 18.96 35.32
C LEU A 140 -10.29 18.88 35.58
N PRO A 141 -10.87 19.75 36.43
CA PRO A 141 -12.32 19.85 36.54
C PRO A 141 -12.86 20.36 35.20
N VAL A 142 -13.78 19.59 34.62
CA VAL A 142 -14.54 19.98 33.42
C VAL A 142 -15.40 21.19 33.79
N TYR A 143 -14.97 22.38 33.39
CA TYR A 143 -15.84 23.56 33.42
C TYR A 143 -16.71 23.54 32.17
N THR A 144 -17.94 23.07 32.32
CA THR A 144 -18.98 23.31 31.31
C THR A 144 -19.18 24.82 31.20
N SER A 145 -19.24 25.34 29.98
CA SER A 145 -19.36 26.77 29.67
C SER A 145 -20.79 27.30 29.97
N GLY A 146 -21.27 27.11 31.20
CA GLY A 146 -22.61 27.50 31.64
C GLY A 146 -22.75 27.87 33.12
N ASP A 147 -21.81 27.50 34.01
CA ASP A 147 -21.99 27.72 35.44
C ASP A 147 -21.20 28.94 35.97
N SER A 148 -21.72 30.13 35.69
CA SER A 148 -21.37 31.35 36.42
C SER A 148 -22.19 31.47 37.70
N HIS A 149 -21.90 30.66 38.71
CA HIS A 149 -22.34 30.94 40.08
C HIS A 149 -21.14 30.88 41.03
N ILE A 150 -20.51 32.05 41.19
CA ILE A 150 -19.56 32.33 42.26
C ILE A 150 -20.31 32.18 43.59
N LYS A 151 -20.01 31.11 44.34
CA LYS A 151 -20.26 31.09 45.79
C LYS A 151 -18.97 31.55 46.48
N THR A 152 -18.96 32.80 46.91
CA THR A 152 -17.95 33.33 47.81
C THR A 152 -17.98 32.59 49.14
N ARG A 153 -16.78 32.27 49.62
CA ARG A 153 -16.46 31.67 50.91
C ARG A 153 -16.89 32.60 52.05
N GLY A 154 -17.61 32.05 53.03
CA GLY A 154 -17.86 32.64 54.33
C GLY A 154 -17.49 31.61 55.41
N ASP A 155 -16.52 32.03 56.23
CA ASP A 155 -16.30 31.71 57.66
C ASP A 155 -16.06 30.24 58.06
#